data_AF-A0A353XUG6-F1
#
_entry.id   AF-A0A353XUG6-F1
#
_cell.length_a   1.000
_cell.length_b   1.000
_cell.length_c   1.000
_cell.angle_alpha   90.00
_cell.angle_beta   90.00
_cell.angle_gamma   90.00
#
_symmetry.space_group_name_H-M   'P 1'
#
loop_
_entity.id
_entity.type
_entity.pdbx_description
1 polymer ?
#
loop_
_entity_poly.entity_id
_entity_poly.type
_entity_poly.pdbx_seq_one_letter_code
_entity_poly.pdbx_strand_id
1 'polypeptide(L)'
;MNKNINHPKPEQDLRIYSYIGLALVTIYGAAYYLFPDTLPRGSFDIVLGVTLIVSELLKAIKGGDYHFWMMVLAGWITFSGIEKISEIDSRIRSTFLMAMIVILLVRFLYNAVKGKYEP
;
A
#
# COMPACT_ATOMS: atom_id res chain seq x y z
N MET A 1 40.35 -1.59 -23.21
CA MET A 1 39.05 -2.29 -23.24
C MET A 1 38.15 -1.63 -22.21
N ASN A 2 37.41 -0.60 -22.63
CA ASN A 2 36.65 0.29 -21.75
C ASN A 2 35.32 -0.37 -21.37
N LYS A 3 35.25 -1.00 -20.19
CA LYS A 3 33.97 -1.44 -19.63
C LYS A 3 33.25 -0.21 -19.09
N ASN A 4 32.49 0.46 -19.95
CA ASN A 4 31.37 1.29 -19.51
C ASN A 4 30.35 0.35 -18.85
N ILE A 5 30.54 0.10 -17.57
CA ILE A 5 29.52 -0.50 -16.72
C ILE A 5 28.49 0.61 -16.55
N ASN A 6 27.53 0.65 -17.48
CA ASN A 6 26.35 1.48 -17.37
C ASN A 6 25.62 1.04 -16.09
N HIS A 7 25.95 1.65 -14.97
CA HIS A 7 25.14 1.56 -13.77
C HIS A 7 23.74 2.07 -14.18
N PRO A 8 22.70 1.23 -14.11
CA PRO A 8 21.36 1.68 -14.42
C PRO A 8 21.07 2.89 -13.52
N LYS A 9 20.55 3.96 -14.11
CA LYS A 9 20.16 5.14 -13.36
C LYS A 9 19.14 4.71 -12.30
N PRO A 10 19.17 5.23 -11.07
CA PRO A 10 18.31 4.79 -9.96
C PRO A 10 16.80 4.85 -10.28
N GLU A 11 16.39 5.66 -11.26
CA GLU A 11 15.02 5.75 -11.78
C GLU A 11 14.58 4.52 -12.59
N GLN A 12 15.48 3.86 -13.32
CA GLN A 12 15.17 2.63 -14.08
C GLN A 12 14.85 1.48 -13.14
N ASP A 13 15.61 1.34 -12.05
CA ASP A 13 15.39 0.28 -11.07
C ASP A 13 14.02 0.41 -10.38
N LEU A 14 13.60 1.62 -10.04
CA LEU A 14 12.30 1.90 -9.42
C LEU A 14 11.11 1.48 -10.29
N ARG A 15 11.18 1.71 -11.60
CA ARG A 15 10.15 1.26 -12.54
C ARG A 15 10.06 -0.26 -12.58
N ILE A 16 11.20 -0.96 -12.57
CA ILE A 16 11.22 -2.43 -12.60
C ILE A 16 10.51 -3.00 -11.37
N TYR A 17 10.80 -2.49 -10.16
CA TYR A 17 10.10 -2.94 -8.94
C TYR A 17 8.59 -2.67 -8.99
N SER A 18 8.18 -1.53 -9.56
CA SER A 18 6.76 -1.22 -9.74
C SER A 18 6.07 -2.19 -10.70
N TYR A 19 6.71 -2.54 -11.82
CA TYR A 19 6.19 -3.53 -12.76
C TYR A 19 6.12 -4.93 -12.16
N ILE A 20 7.11 -5.33 -11.37
CA ILE A 20 7.11 -6.62 -10.65
C ILE A 20 5.94 -6.67 -9.66
N GLY A 21 5.73 -5.60 -8.87
CA GLY A 21 4.59 -5.52 -7.95
C GLY A 21 3.24 -5.61 -8.67
N LEU A 22 3.09 -4.89 -9.78
CA LEU A 22 1.88 -4.95 -10.61
C LEU A 22 1.64 -6.35 -11.18
N ALA A 23 2.70 -7.00 -11.68
CA ALA A 23 2.61 -8.35 -12.23
C ALA A 23 2.20 -9.36 -11.16
N LEU A 24 2.77 -9.28 -9.95
CA LEU A 24 2.40 -10.14 -8.83
C LEU A 24 0.93 -9.97 -8.44
N VAL A 25 0.46 -8.72 -8.29
CA VAL A 25 -0.94 -8.42 -7.97
C VAL A 25 -1.88 -8.93 -9.07
N THR A 26 -1.48 -8.79 -10.33
CA THR A 26 -2.29 -9.21 -11.48
C THR A 26 -2.38 -10.72 -11.59
N ILE A 27 -1.26 -11.44 -11.45
CA ILE A 27 -1.23 -12.90 -11.47
C ILE A 27 -2.00 -13.46 -10.27
N TYR A 28 -1.77 -12.90 -9.08
CA TYR A 28 -2.47 -13.33 -7.86
C TYR A 28 -3.97 -13.03 -7.95
N GLY A 29 -4.36 -11.86 -8.48
CA GLY A 29 -5.75 -11.50 -8.72
C GLY A 29 -6.42 -12.43 -9.73
N ALA A 30 -5.76 -12.72 -10.85
CA ALA A 30 -6.26 -13.68 -11.83
C ALA A 30 -6.46 -15.06 -11.19
N ALA A 31 -5.51 -15.55 -10.40
CA ALA A 31 -5.64 -16.81 -9.68
C ALA A 31 -6.80 -16.78 -8.67
N TYR A 32 -6.94 -15.70 -7.90
CA TYR A 32 -8.01 -15.52 -6.92
C TYR A 32 -9.40 -15.53 -7.54
N TYR A 33 -9.59 -14.89 -8.69
CA TYR A 33 -10.88 -14.87 -9.38
C TYR A 33 -11.17 -16.14 -10.19
N LEU A 34 -10.15 -16.80 -10.74
CA LEU A 34 -10.33 -18.04 -11.49
C LEU A 34 -10.52 -19.26 -10.59
N PHE A 35 -9.96 -19.24 -9.37
CA PHE A 35 -10.03 -20.35 -8.41
C PHE A 35 -10.51 -19.88 -7.03
N PRO A 36 -11.75 -19.36 -6.93
CA PRO A 36 -12.26 -18.68 -5.72
C PRO A 36 -12.33 -19.58 -4.48
N ASP A 37 -12.36 -20.90 -4.65
CA ASP A 37 -12.42 -21.87 -3.54
C ASP A 37 -11.04 -22.29 -3.02
N THR A 38 -9.96 -21.89 -3.70
CA THR A 38 -8.58 -22.29 -3.33
C THR A 38 -7.88 -21.31 -2.40
N LEU A 39 -8.32 -20.05 -2.38
CA LEU A 39 -7.67 -18.97 -1.64
C LEU A 39 -8.60 -18.40 -0.56
N PRO A 40 -8.08 -18.07 0.64
CA PRO A 40 -8.90 -17.51 1.71
C PRO A 40 -9.57 -16.19 1.30
N ARG A 41 -10.85 -16.02 1.64
CA ARG A 41 -11.56 -14.76 1.40
C ARG A 41 -10.83 -13.61 2.11
N GLY A 42 -10.43 -12.60 1.33
CA GLY A 42 -9.67 -11.44 1.84
C GLY A 42 -8.16 -11.55 1.67
N SER A 43 -7.61 -12.69 1.24
CA SER A 43 -6.16 -12.81 0.97
C SER A 43 -5.70 -11.88 -0.14
N PHE A 44 -6.53 -11.66 -1.16
CA PHE A 44 -6.28 -10.67 -2.22
C PHE A 44 -6.16 -9.25 -1.68
N ASP A 45 -7.05 -8.85 -0.78
CA ASP A 45 -7.03 -7.52 -0.17
C ASP A 45 -5.72 -7.32 0.63
N ILE A 46 -5.26 -8.34 1.36
CA ILE A 46 -3.97 -8.29 2.07
C ILE A 46 -2.81 -8.13 1.08
N VAL A 47 -2.74 -8.95 0.04
CA VAL A 47 -1.64 -8.89 -0.95
C VAL A 47 -1.62 -7.53 -1.64
N LEU A 48 -2.78 -7.01 -2.04
CA LEU A 48 -2.91 -5.70 -2.66
C LEU A 48 -2.47 -4.59 -1.72
N GLY A 49 -3.00 -4.57 -0.49
CA GLY A 49 -2.70 -3.54 0.49
C GLY A 49 -1.23 -3.54 0.92
N VAL A 50 -0.63 -4.70 1.16
CA VAL A 50 0.81 -4.82 1.47
C VAL A 50 1.67 -4.34 0.31
N THR A 51 1.31 -4.70 -0.93
CA THR A 51 2.05 -4.24 -2.12
C THR A 51 2.04 -2.72 -2.23
N LEU A 52 0.88 -2.08 -1.97
CA LEU A 52 0.75 -0.63 -1.97
C LEU A 52 1.56 0.02 -0.84
N ILE A 53 1.52 -0.53 0.39
CA ILE A 53 2.33 -0.04 1.51
C ILE A 53 3.82 -0.09 1.16
N VAL A 54 4.31 -1.23 0.66
CA VAL A 54 5.71 -1.39 0.26
C VAL A 54 6.08 -0.41 -0.84
N SER A 55 5.21 -0.21 -1.84
CA SER A 55 5.46 0.75 -2.92
C SER A 55 5.57 2.19 -2.40
N GLU A 56 4.68 2.63 -1.51
CA GLU A 56 4.72 3.99 -0.96
C GLU A 56 5.91 4.20 -0.01
N LEU A 57 6.28 3.18 0.78
CA LEU A 57 7.49 3.21 1.61
C LEU A 57 8.76 3.32 0.75
N LEU A 58 8.84 2.59 -0.36
CA LEU A 58 9.97 2.67 -1.28
C LEU A 58 10.09 4.06 -1.94
N LYS A 59 8.96 4.69 -2.29
CA LYS A 59 8.94 6.08 -2.78
C LYS A 59 9.44 7.05 -1.71
N ALA A 60 8.94 6.93 -0.47
CA ALA A 60 9.35 7.78 0.64
C ALA A 60 10.86 7.69 0.95
N ILE A 61 11.42 6.48 0.96
CA ILE A 61 12.85 6.26 1.24
C ILE A 61 13.74 6.82 0.13
N LYS A 62 13.31 6.70 -1.13
CA LYS A 62 14.08 7.17 -2.30
C LYS A 62 13.86 8.66 -2.63
N GLY A 63 13.15 9.40 -1.77
CA GLY A 63 12.87 10.83 -1.98
C GLY A 63 11.89 11.11 -3.12
N GLY A 64 11.10 10.11 -3.55
CA GLY A 64 10.02 10.29 -4.51
C GLY A 64 8.75 10.83 -3.88
N ASP A 65 7.76 11.18 -4.71
CA ASP A 65 6.47 11.71 -4.28
C ASP A 65 5.69 10.66 -3.47
N TYR A 66 5.79 10.77 -2.15
CA TYR A 66 5.06 9.96 -1.18
C TYR A 66 3.61 10.45 -1.06
N HIS A 67 2.65 9.56 -1.30
CA HIS A 67 1.24 9.89 -1.23
C HIS A 67 0.64 9.35 0.07
N PHE A 68 0.51 10.24 1.07
CA PHE A 68 -0.06 9.89 2.37
C PHE A 68 -1.42 9.20 2.27
N TRP A 69 -2.31 9.70 1.41
CA TRP A 69 -3.64 9.11 1.18
C TRP A 69 -3.55 7.68 0.63
N MET A 70 -2.57 7.41 -0.23
CA MET A 70 -2.36 6.06 -0.76
C MET A 70 -1.94 5.10 0.34
N MET A 71 -1.13 5.55 1.31
CA MET A 71 -0.73 4.74 2.47
C MET A 71 -1.90 4.46 3.42
N VAL A 72 -2.78 5.44 3.64
CA VAL A 72 -4.02 5.28 4.42
C VAL A 72 -4.96 4.26 3.76
N LEU A 73 -5.19 4.39 2.46
CA LEU A 73 -6.02 3.44 1.69
C LEU A 73 -5.43 2.04 1.71
N ALA A 74 -4.11 1.92 1.53
CA ALA A 74 -3.42 0.63 1.56
C ALA A 74 -3.53 -0.04 2.94
N GLY A 75 -3.42 0.73 4.03
CA GLY A 75 -3.65 0.25 5.39
C GLY A 75 -5.07 -0.25 5.60
N TRP A 76 -6.07 0.50 5.12
CA TRP A 76 -7.49 0.11 5.18
C TRP A 76 -7.77 -1.19 4.41
N ILE A 77 -7.29 -1.30 3.17
CA ILE A 77 -7.45 -2.49 2.32
C ILE A 77 -6.82 -3.70 3.00
N THR A 78 -5.58 -3.56 3.50
CA THR A 78 -4.88 -4.63 4.21
C THR A 78 -5.69 -5.09 5.43
N PHE A 79 -6.13 -4.14 6.27
CA PHE A 79 -6.89 -4.44 7.47
C PHE A 79 -8.22 -5.14 7.16
N SER A 80 -8.95 -4.68 6.14
CA SER A 80 -10.19 -5.33 5.70
C SER A 80 -9.96 -6.76 5.22
N GLY A 81 -8.83 -7.02 4.55
CA GLY A 81 -8.43 -8.38 4.19
C GLY A 81 -8.16 -9.26 5.40
N ILE A 82 -7.44 -8.74 6.41
CA ILE A 82 -7.17 -9.47 7.66
C ILE A 82 -8.48 -9.73 8.41
N GLU A 83 -9.40 -8.77 8.47
CA GLU A 83 -10.71 -8.93 9.10
C GLU A 83 -11.49 -10.10 8.50
N LYS A 84 -11.47 -10.24 7.17
CA LYS A 84 -12.14 -11.33 6.44
C LYS A 84 -11.52 -12.71 6.68
N ILE A 85 -10.20 -12.78 6.91
CA ILE A 85 -9.51 -14.06 7.15
C ILE A 85 -9.61 -14.49 8.62
N SER A 86 -9.50 -13.53 9.54
CA SER A 86 -9.32 -13.81 10.96
C SER A 86 -10.59 -13.65 11.79
N GLU A 87 -11.75 -13.41 11.15
CA GLU A 87 -13.04 -13.14 11.80
C GLU A 87 -12.90 -12.18 13.00
N ILE A 88 -12.18 -11.09 12.76
CA ILE A 88 -11.75 -10.16 13.81
C ILE A 88 -12.97 -9.62 14.58
N ASP A 89 -12.88 -9.64 15.92
CA ASP A 89 -13.90 -9.06 16.79
C ASP A 89 -14.13 -7.58 16.44
N SER A 90 -15.41 -7.21 16.39
CA SER A 90 -15.94 -5.85 16.24
C SER A 90 -15.21 -4.77 17.06
N ARG A 91 -14.66 -5.13 18.23
CA ARG A 91 -13.85 -4.23 19.07
C ARG A 91 -12.54 -3.83 18.42
N ILE A 92 -11.81 -4.78 17.83
CA ILE A 92 -10.53 -4.52 17.16
C ILE A 92 -10.75 -3.66 15.92
N ARG A 93 -11.83 -3.93 15.15
CA ARG A 93 -12.24 -3.08 14.03
C ARG A 93 -12.51 -1.64 14.47
N SER A 94 -13.27 -1.47 15.55
CA SER A 94 -13.61 -0.15 16.08
C SER A 94 -12.36 0.61 16.53
N THR A 95 -11.42 -0.07 17.20
CA THR A 95 -10.13 0.51 17.59
C THR A 95 -9.30 0.93 16.38
N PHE A 96 -9.24 0.10 15.34
CA PHE A 96 -8.51 0.43 14.12
C PHE A 96 -9.11 1.64 13.40
N LEU A 97 -10.43 1.69 13.26
CA LEU A 97 -11.15 2.85 12.70
C LEU A 97 -10.88 4.11 13.52
N MET A 98 -10.90 4.02 14.84
CA MET A 98 -10.61 5.14 15.73
C MET A 98 -9.18 5.64 15.53
N ALA A 99 -8.19 4.74 15.45
CA ALA A 99 -6.81 5.09 15.18
C ALA A 99 -6.64 5.79 13.81
N MET A 100 -7.30 5.27 12.77
CA MET A 100 -7.29 5.91 11.44
C MET A 100 -7.87 7.32 11.48
N ILE A 101 -9.02 7.52 12.14
CA ILE A 101 -9.65 8.85 12.28
C ILE A 101 -8.70 9.81 13.00
N VAL A 102 -8.06 9.36 14.09
CA VAL A 102 -7.10 10.19 14.83
C VAL A 102 -5.92 10.59 13.95
N ILE A 103 -5.34 9.65 13.20
CA ILE A 103 -4.22 9.93 12.28
C ILE A 103 -4.63 10.95 11.21
N LEU A 104 -5.81 10.79 10.61
CA LEU A 104 -6.36 11.71 9.62
C LEU A 104 -6.62 13.10 10.21
N LEU A 105 -7.18 13.17 11.43
CA LEU A 105 -7.45 14.41 12.13
C LEU A 105 -6.16 15.16 12.47
N VAL A 106 -5.15 14.47 13.00
CA VAL A 106 -3.83 15.05 13.29
C VAL A 106 -3.20 15.60 12.01
N ARG A 107 -3.29 14.85 10.89
CA ARG A 107 -2.77 15.31 9.60
C ARG A 107 -3.53 16.54 9.09
N PHE A 108 -4.85 16.55 9.21
CA PHE A 108 -5.69 17.69 8.83
C PHE A 108 -5.34 18.94 9.63
N LEU A 109 -5.27 18.82 10.96
CA LEU A 109 -4.90 19.93 11.85
C LEU A 109 -3.48 20.44 11.55
N TYR A 110 -2.54 19.53 11.30
CA TYR A 110 -1.18 19.90 10.91
C TYR A 110 -1.15 20.71 9.61
N ASN A 111 -1.91 20.28 8.60
CA ASN A 111 -2.02 21.00 7.32
C ASN A 111 -2.69 22.38 7.50
N ALA A 112 -3.74 22.45 8.31
CA ALA A 112 -4.45 23.69 8.64
C ALA A 112 -3.53 24.70 9.34
N VAL A 113 -2.74 24.26 10.32
CA VAL A 113 -1.75 25.11 11.03
C VAL A 113 -0.66 25.60 10.09
N LYS A 114 -0.26 24.78 9.10
CA LYS A 114 0.76 25.16 8.12
C LYS A 114 0.23 25.99 6.96
N GLY A 115 -1.08 26.28 6.90
CA GLY A 115 -1.70 26.98 5.77
C GLY A 115 -1.60 26.23 4.44
N LYS A 116 -1.21 24.94 4.47
CA LYS A 116 -1.16 24.06 3.30
C LYS A 116 -2.50 23.35 3.18
N TYR A 117 -3.53 24.09 2.80
CA TYR A 117 -4.76 23.49 2.31
C TYR A 117 -4.48 22.97 0.90
N GLU A 118 -3.91 21.77 0.81
CA GLU A 118 -4.05 20.97 -0.41
C GLU A 118 -5.47 20.39 -0.39
N PRO A 119 -6.33 20.73 -1.36
CA PRO A 119 -7.66 20.14 -1.50
C PRO A 119 -7.59 18.63 -1.75
#